data_AF-A0A7S2YBT4-F1
#
_entry.id   AF-A0A7S2YBT4-F1
#
_cell.length_a   1.000
_cell.length_b   1.000
_cell.length_c   1.000
_cell.angle_alpha   90.00
_cell.angle_beta   90.00
_cell.angle_gamma   90.00
#
_symmetry.space_group_name_H-M   'P 1'
#
loop_
_entity.id
_entity.type
_entity.pdbx_description
1 polymer ?
#
loop_
_entity_poly.entity_id
_entity_poly.type
_entity_poly.pdbx_seq_one_letter_code
_entity_poly.pdbx_strand_id
1 'polypeptide(L)'
;DATSTTSAYIRFGRTTGTPCGLAKKILGQTAGWTGAPSDFRESLVKKGHQIDSLSDKWFINHCRWINWKLLSIERRFCRFLANRYFNYDRVSSLLESRFIKEIKEGKRSTLRKVLNRDVSSKKMMILCIAQVFCKRVSNDSGQIIAPSFTLELTDGWYSILARPDQFLSSKIEEGLLCEGRKLLISHADLCGGEDGVDPLDSDYEPGPGNNVPCLCIYGNGTRIAHWRSKLGFILTKHEESKEMTNSLKVERIKDIVPGGGNVPRIVLSIRERSPLQFLETSQDGSVR
;
A
#
# COMPACT_ATOMS: atom_id res chain seq x y z
N ASP A 1 11.68 -11.05 -14.82
CA ASP A 1 11.49 -9.59 -14.75
C ASP A 1 10.07 -9.13 -14.39
N ALA A 2 9.32 -9.89 -13.58
CA ALA A 2 8.01 -9.43 -13.12
C ALA A 2 8.17 -8.58 -11.84
N THR A 3 7.99 -7.27 -11.97
CA THR A 3 7.93 -6.28 -10.87
C THR A 3 6.49 -6.08 -10.44
N SER A 4 6.23 -5.33 -9.37
CA SER A 4 4.86 -4.98 -8.97
C SER A 4 4.07 -4.36 -10.13
N THR A 5 4.68 -3.50 -10.95
CA THR A 5 4.03 -2.78 -12.06
C THR A 5 3.74 -3.67 -13.26
N THR A 6 4.67 -4.55 -13.66
CA THR A 6 4.50 -5.39 -14.85
C THR A 6 3.60 -6.60 -14.61
N SER A 7 3.35 -6.95 -13.33
CA SER A 7 2.54 -8.09 -12.94
C SER A 7 1.08 -8.05 -13.44
N ALA A 8 0.53 -6.86 -13.72
CA ALA A 8 -0.81 -6.71 -14.28
C ALA A 8 -0.96 -7.26 -15.71
N TYR A 9 0.16 -7.32 -16.45
CA TYR A 9 0.17 -7.61 -17.89
C TYR A 9 0.72 -9.00 -18.21
N ILE A 10 0.79 -9.89 -17.23
CA ILE A 10 1.22 -11.27 -17.46
C ILE A 10 0.14 -12.01 -18.26
N ARG A 11 0.59 -12.86 -19.18
CA ARG A 11 -0.24 -13.74 -20.00
C ARG A 11 0.15 -15.19 -19.78
N PHE A 12 -0.83 -16.07 -19.97
CA PHE A 12 -0.71 -17.52 -19.80
C PHE A 12 -1.00 -18.23 -21.11
N GLY A 13 -0.45 -19.43 -21.29
CA GLY A 13 -0.78 -20.31 -22.41
C GLY A 13 -2.23 -20.77 -22.29
N ARG A 14 -3.02 -20.67 -23.37
CA ARG A 14 -4.45 -21.01 -23.35
C ARG A 14 -4.70 -22.50 -23.04
N THR A 15 -3.80 -23.39 -23.47
CA THR A 15 -3.90 -24.84 -23.25
C THR A 15 -3.17 -25.30 -21.99
N THR A 16 -2.02 -24.71 -21.69
CA THR A 16 -1.16 -25.15 -20.58
C THR A 16 -1.45 -24.44 -19.26
N GLY A 17 -2.07 -23.26 -19.30
CA GLY A 17 -2.29 -22.41 -18.12
C GLY A 17 -1.01 -21.87 -17.47
N THR A 18 0.16 -22.14 -18.07
CA THR A 18 1.48 -21.73 -17.56
C THR A 18 1.78 -20.28 -17.93
N PRO A 19 2.56 -19.54 -17.12
CA PRO A 19 2.95 -18.18 -17.42
C PRO A 19 3.89 -18.14 -18.64
N CYS A 20 3.57 -17.32 -19.64
CA CYS A 20 4.30 -17.27 -20.91
C CYS A 20 5.10 -15.98 -21.11
N GLY A 21 4.63 -14.86 -20.55
CA GLY A 21 5.35 -13.60 -20.63
C GLY A 21 4.48 -12.38 -20.36
N LEU A 22 5.05 -11.19 -20.62
CA LEU A 22 4.35 -9.91 -20.53
C LEU A 22 3.67 -9.57 -21.86
N ALA A 23 2.47 -9.01 -21.82
CA ALA A 23 1.68 -8.67 -23.01
C ALA A 23 2.46 -7.83 -24.05
N LYS A 24 3.29 -6.86 -23.60
CA LYS A 24 4.11 -6.02 -24.49
C LYS A 24 5.21 -6.78 -25.25
N LYS A 25 5.67 -7.94 -24.73
CA LYS A 25 6.68 -8.78 -25.39
C LYS A 25 6.06 -9.79 -26.37
N ILE A 26 4.73 -9.94 -26.38
CA ILE A 26 3.98 -10.95 -27.15
C ILE A 26 3.30 -10.28 -28.37
N LEU A 27 3.89 -9.21 -28.92
CA LEU A 27 3.37 -8.50 -30.09
C LEU A 27 3.20 -9.48 -31.27
N GLY A 28 1.95 -9.68 -31.72
CA GLY A 28 1.65 -10.28 -33.03
C GLY A 28 0.88 -11.61 -33.05
N GLN A 29 0.70 -12.33 -31.94
CA GLN A 29 -0.13 -13.55 -31.90
C GLN A 29 -1.03 -13.56 -30.68
N THR A 30 -2.33 -13.30 -30.83
CA THR A 30 -3.35 -13.41 -29.76
C THR A 30 -3.95 -14.80 -29.64
N ALA A 31 -3.80 -15.65 -30.67
CA ALA A 31 -4.52 -16.91 -30.82
C ALA A 31 -4.13 -18.03 -29.83
N GLY A 32 -3.08 -17.87 -29.02
CA GLY A 32 -2.56 -18.90 -28.12
C GLY A 32 -2.59 -18.57 -26.63
N TRP A 33 -3.09 -17.39 -26.25
CA TRP A 33 -2.90 -16.87 -24.88
C TRP A 33 -4.21 -16.55 -24.17
N THR A 34 -4.10 -16.42 -22.85
CA THR A 34 -5.16 -15.99 -21.93
C THR A 34 -4.59 -15.11 -20.80
N GLY A 35 -5.45 -14.50 -20.00
CA GLY A 35 -5.09 -13.60 -18.90
C GLY A 35 -5.27 -12.11 -19.22
N ALA A 36 -6.00 -11.78 -20.29
CA ALA A 36 -6.55 -10.45 -20.48
C ALA A 36 -7.81 -10.25 -19.62
N PRO A 37 -8.21 -8.99 -19.31
CA PRO A 37 -9.46 -8.72 -18.58
C PRO A 37 -10.69 -9.42 -19.20
N SER A 38 -10.77 -9.47 -20.54
CA SER A 38 -11.83 -10.17 -21.27
C SER A 38 -11.92 -11.67 -20.95
N ASP A 39 -10.77 -12.35 -20.83
CA ASP A 39 -10.75 -13.80 -20.54
C ASP A 39 -11.25 -14.09 -19.12
N PHE A 40 -10.84 -13.26 -18.17
CA PHE A 40 -11.31 -13.37 -16.78
C PHE A 40 -12.80 -13.04 -16.65
N ARG A 41 -13.27 -12.04 -17.43
CA ARG A 41 -14.68 -11.68 -17.53
C ARG A 41 -15.50 -12.88 -18.02
N GLU A 42 -15.12 -13.48 -19.14
CA GLU A 42 -15.77 -14.69 -19.67
C GLU A 42 -15.78 -15.83 -18.65
N SER A 43 -14.66 -16.06 -17.94
CA SER A 43 -14.58 -17.08 -16.90
C SER A 43 -15.56 -16.84 -15.74
N LEU A 44 -15.85 -15.59 -15.38
CA LEU A 44 -16.82 -15.26 -14.34
C LEU A 44 -18.27 -15.45 -14.82
N VAL A 45 -18.58 -15.04 -16.06
CA VAL A 45 -19.91 -15.28 -16.67
C VAL A 45 -20.20 -16.77 -16.74
N LYS A 46 -19.23 -17.57 -17.19
CA LYS A 46 -19.37 -19.04 -17.28
C LYS A 46 -19.67 -19.69 -15.94
N LYS A 47 -19.24 -19.09 -14.82
CA LYS A 47 -19.53 -19.54 -13.45
C LYS A 47 -20.85 -19.00 -12.89
N GLY A 48 -21.64 -18.30 -13.70
CA GLY A 48 -22.97 -17.78 -13.32
C GLY A 48 -22.95 -16.46 -12.56
N HIS A 49 -21.84 -15.71 -12.60
CA HIS A 49 -21.76 -14.39 -11.97
C HIS A 49 -22.23 -13.30 -12.95
N GLN A 50 -23.13 -12.42 -12.51
CA GLN A 50 -23.51 -11.20 -13.23
C GLN A 50 -22.42 -10.13 -13.01
N ILE A 51 -21.91 -9.53 -14.10
CA ILE A 51 -20.72 -8.67 -14.07
C ILE A 51 -20.85 -7.40 -14.93
N ASP A 52 -22.07 -7.01 -15.26
CA ASP A 52 -22.36 -5.94 -16.24
C ASP A 52 -21.81 -4.57 -15.81
N SER A 53 -21.63 -4.35 -14.50
CA SER A 53 -21.10 -3.10 -13.93
C SER A 53 -19.60 -3.10 -13.67
N LEU A 54 -18.90 -4.23 -13.88
CA LEU A 54 -17.49 -4.36 -13.49
C LEU A 54 -16.57 -3.78 -14.57
N SER A 55 -15.73 -2.81 -14.20
CA SER A 55 -14.80 -2.16 -15.14
C SER A 55 -13.55 -3.00 -15.41
N ASP A 56 -12.92 -2.81 -16.58
CA ASP A 56 -11.64 -3.46 -16.91
C ASP A 56 -10.51 -3.00 -15.97
N LYS A 57 -10.60 -1.77 -15.43
CA LYS A 57 -9.68 -1.26 -14.41
C LYS A 57 -9.64 -2.16 -13.17
N TRP A 58 -10.80 -2.69 -12.73
CA TRP A 58 -10.88 -3.61 -11.60
C TRP A 58 -10.05 -4.87 -11.84
N PHE A 59 -10.20 -5.49 -13.03
CA PHE A 59 -9.44 -6.67 -13.42
C PHE A 59 -7.93 -6.40 -13.45
N ILE A 60 -7.52 -5.30 -14.09
CA ILE A 60 -6.11 -4.91 -14.21
C ILE A 60 -5.48 -4.73 -12.82
N ASN A 61 -6.17 -4.00 -11.93
CA ASN A 61 -5.72 -3.78 -10.56
C ASN A 61 -5.58 -5.10 -9.78
N HIS A 62 -6.60 -5.95 -9.76
CA HIS A 62 -6.53 -7.16 -8.94
C HIS A 62 -5.59 -8.22 -9.51
N CYS A 63 -5.49 -8.33 -10.83
CA CYS A 63 -4.49 -9.18 -11.48
C CYS A 63 -3.08 -8.75 -11.11
N ARG A 64 -2.79 -7.44 -11.05
CA ARG A 64 -1.49 -6.90 -10.57
C ARG A 64 -1.09 -7.53 -9.24
N TRP A 65 -1.95 -7.42 -8.23
CA TRP A 65 -1.66 -7.87 -6.87
C TRP A 65 -1.67 -9.39 -6.72
N ILE A 66 -2.59 -10.08 -7.40
CA ILE A 66 -2.65 -11.55 -7.38
C ILE A 66 -1.37 -12.12 -8.00
N ASN A 67 -1.00 -11.67 -9.19
CA ASN A 67 0.17 -12.16 -9.91
C ASN A 67 1.45 -11.86 -9.14
N TRP A 68 1.62 -10.62 -8.67
CA TRP A 68 2.81 -10.24 -7.89
C TRP A 68 2.96 -11.07 -6.61
N LYS A 69 1.85 -11.35 -5.91
CA LYS A 69 1.84 -12.23 -4.74
C LYS A 69 2.26 -13.65 -5.09
N LEU A 70 1.63 -14.27 -6.09
CA LEU A 70 1.91 -15.66 -6.48
C LEU A 70 3.35 -15.84 -6.95
N LEU A 71 3.82 -14.94 -7.81
CA LEU A 71 5.20 -14.93 -8.29
C LEU A 71 6.21 -14.72 -7.17
N SER A 72 5.91 -13.87 -6.19
CA SER A 72 6.83 -13.63 -5.07
C SER A 72 6.91 -14.86 -4.15
N ILE A 73 5.80 -15.57 -3.95
CA ILE A 73 5.79 -16.84 -3.20
C ILE A 73 6.58 -17.91 -3.95
N GLU A 74 6.35 -18.06 -5.25
CA GLU A 74 7.03 -19.05 -6.07
C GLU A 74 8.54 -18.80 -6.15
N ARG A 75 8.97 -17.53 -6.32
CA ARG A 75 10.39 -17.15 -6.25
C ARG A 75 11.03 -17.50 -4.91
N ARG A 76 10.30 -17.28 -3.80
CA ARG A 76 10.81 -17.56 -2.44
C ARG A 76 10.91 -19.05 -2.14
N PHE A 77 9.97 -19.86 -2.65
CA PHE A 77 9.89 -21.30 -2.41
C PHE A 77 10.06 -22.10 -3.69
N CYS A 78 11.01 -21.67 -4.55
CA CYS A 78 11.20 -22.22 -5.89
C CYS A 78 11.39 -23.73 -5.89
N ARG A 79 12.12 -24.28 -4.90
CA ARG A 79 12.35 -25.72 -4.73
C ARG A 79 11.07 -26.55 -4.71
N PHE A 80 9.97 -26.01 -4.19
CA PHE A 80 8.71 -26.75 -3.99
C PHE A 80 7.60 -26.32 -4.95
N LEU A 81 7.63 -25.06 -5.40
CA LEU A 81 6.50 -24.43 -6.06
C LEU A 81 6.74 -24.05 -7.53
N ALA A 82 7.99 -24.07 -8.00
CA ALA A 82 8.35 -23.59 -9.34
C ALA A 82 7.58 -24.31 -10.45
N ASN A 83 7.07 -23.52 -11.40
CA ASN A 83 6.28 -23.92 -12.56
C ASN A 83 5.01 -24.70 -12.22
N ARG A 84 4.54 -24.62 -10.97
CA ARG A 84 3.35 -25.33 -10.49
C ARG A 84 2.37 -24.40 -9.77
N TYR A 85 2.90 -23.46 -8.99
CA TYR A 85 2.07 -22.64 -8.11
C TYR A 85 1.42 -21.46 -8.82
N PHE A 86 2.15 -20.76 -9.69
CA PHE A 86 1.61 -19.65 -10.48
C PHE A 86 1.08 -20.17 -11.82
N ASN A 87 -0.24 -20.23 -11.94
CA ASN A 87 -0.93 -20.65 -13.16
C ASN A 87 -2.27 -19.90 -13.30
N TYR A 88 -2.85 -19.97 -14.50
CA TYR A 88 -4.10 -19.29 -14.84
C TYR A 88 -5.25 -19.66 -13.89
N ASP A 89 -5.45 -20.95 -13.62
CA ASP A 89 -6.58 -21.42 -12.80
C ASP A 89 -6.54 -20.85 -11.37
N ARG A 90 -5.35 -20.78 -10.77
CA ARG A 90 -5.18 -20.18 -9.44
C ARG A 90 -5.43 -18.68 -9.47
N VAL A 91 -5.00 -17.98 -10.52
CA VAL A 91 -5.29 -16.55 -10.68
C VAL A 91 -6.80 -16.33 -10.82
N SER A 92 -7.46 -17.09 -11.69
CA SER A 92 -8.91 -17.03 -11.92
C SER A 92 -9.71 -17.35 -10.66
N SER A 93 -9.31 -18.37 -9.88
CA SER A 93 -9.94 -18.70 -8.59
C SER A 93 -9.76 -17.60 -7.54
N LEU A 94 -8.57 -17.02 -7.43
CA LEU A 94 -8.32 -15.91 -6.50
C LEU A 94 -9.06 -14.64 -6.91
N LEU A 95 -9.18 -14.38 -8.20
CA LEU A 95 -9.92 -13.25 -8.75
C LEU A 95 -11.42 -13.40 -8.47
N GLU A 96 -11.98 -14.58 -8.69
CA GLU A 96 -13.36 -14.91 -8.30
C GLU A 96 -13.59 -14.71 -6.79
N SER A 97 -12.65 -15.17 -5.95
CA SER A 97 -12.74 -14.94 -4.50
C SER A 97 -12.76 -13.45 -4.13
N ARG A 98 -12.04 -12.60 -4.88
CA ARG A 98 -12.09 -11.14 -4.70
C ARG A 98 -13.42 -10.56 -5.16
N PHE A 99 -13.91 -10.98 -6.31
CA PHE A 99 -15.22 -10.57 -6.84
C PHE A 99 -16.34 -10.87 -5.82
N ILE A 100 -16.37 -12.09 -5.28
CA ILE A 100 -17.35 -12.47 -4.25
C ILE A 100 -17.23 -11.55 -3.02
N LYS A 101 -16.02 -11.36 -2.48
CA LYS A 101 -15.83 -10.56 -1.26
C LYS A 101 -16.16 -9.09 -1.45
N GLU A 102 -15.69 -8.49 -2.54
CA GLU A 102 -15.80 -7.05 -2.73
C GLU A 102 -17.13 -6.64 -3.34
N ILE A 103 -17.58 -7.36 -4.38
CA ILE A 103 -18.76 -7.00 -5.15
C ILE A 103 -20.02 -7.64 -4.56
N LYS A 104 -20.00 -8.95 -4.29
CA LYS A 104 -21.20 -9.64 -3.75
C LYS A 104 -21.40 -9.40 -2.26
N GLU A 105 -20.35 -9.48 -1.45
CA GLU A 105 -20.42 -9.32 0.01
C GLU A 105 -20.21 -7.87 0.48
N GLY A 106 -19.82 -6.95 -0.41
CA GLY A 106 -19.57 -5.54 -0.06
C GLY A 106 -18.42 -5.32 0.91
N LYS A 107 -17.50 -6.29 1.08
CA LYS A 107 -16.37 -6.18 2.03
C LYS A 107 -15.24 -5.36 1.43
N ARG A 108 -15.22 -4.08 1.80
CA ARG A 108 -14.17 -3.12 1.41
C ARG A 108 -12.84 -3.40 2.09
N SER A 109 -11.76 -3.23 1.34
CA SER A 109 -10.38 -3.37 1.79
C SER A 109 -9.95 -2.24 2.73
N THR A 110 -8.73 -2.31 3.27
CA THR A 110 -8.25 -1.33 4.25
C THR A 110 -8.04 0.03 3.59
N LEU A 111 -7.33 0.06 2.47
CA LEU A 111 -7.08 1.32 1.76
C LEU A 111 -8.36 1.90 1.16
N ARG A 112 -9.29 1.06 0.66
CA ARG A 112 -10.56 1.57 0.14
C ARG A 112 -11.38 2.28 1.23
N LYS A 113 -11.44 1.71 2.45
CA LYS A 113 -12.09 2.38 3.60
C LYS A 113 -11.41 3.68 4.04
N VAL A 114 -10.09 3.76 3.93
CA VAL A 114 -9.34 4.98 4.24
C VAL A 114 -9.56 6.04 3.17
N LEU A 115 -9.49 5.67 1.90
CA LEU A 115 -9.70 6.56 0.75
C LEU A 115 -11.13 7.08 0.66
N ASN A 116 -12.13 6.25 0.99
CA ASN A 116 -13.53 6.67 1.09
C ASN A 116 -13.84 7.47 2.37
N ARG A 117 -12.83 7.79 3.20
CA ARG A 117 -12.97 8.52 4.47
C ARG A 117 -13.88 7.86 5.53
N ASP A 118 -14.29 6.60 5.37
CA ASP A 118 -15.06 5.87 6.40
C ASP A 118 -14.23 5.55 7.65
N VAL A 119 -12.91 5.41 7.49
CA VAL A 119 -12.00 5.04 8.56
C VAL A 119 -10.76 5.93 8.54
N SER A 120 -10.37 6.45 9.70
CA SER A 120 -9.18 7.27 9.85
C SER A 120 -7.90 6.52 9.42
N SER A 121 -7.06 7.21 8.64
CA SER A 121 -5.69 6.80 8.30
C SER A 121 -4.77 6.67 9.50
N LYS A 122 -5.15 7.22 10.66
CA LYS A 122 -4.38 7.15 11.90
C LYS A 122 -4.41 5.76 12.54
N LYS A 123 -5.40 4.93 12.20
CA LYS A 123 -5.50 3.55 12.70
C LYS A 123 -4.31 2.71 12.25
N MET A 124 -3.88 1.80 13.12
CA MET A 124 -2.75 0.94 12.83
C MET A 124 -3.06 -0.07 11.72
N MET A 125 -2.20 -0.10 10.70
CA MET A 125 -2.34 -0.98 9.55
C MET A 125 -0.98 -1.47 9.06
N ILE A 126 -0.99 -2.61 8.37
CA ILE A 126 0.19 -3.14 7.69
C ILE A 126 0.01 -2.99 6.18
N LEU A 127 0.92 -2.23 5.57
CA LEU A 127 0.98 -2.05 4.11
C LEU A 127 2.30 -2.61 3.57
N CYS A 128 2.34 -2.95 2.28
CA CYS A 128 3.54 -3.41 1.60
C CYS A 128 4.05 -2.33 0.64
N ILE A 129 5.36 -2.11 0.60
CA ILE A 129 5.98 -1.24 -0.40
C ILE A 129 5.89 -1.95 -1.75
N ALA A 130 5.08 -1.43 -2.67
CA ALA A 130 4.95 -1.92 -4.04
C ALA A 130 5.98 -1.29 -4.98
N GLN A 131 6.31 -0.02 -4.76
CA GLN A 131 7.30 0.70 -5.57
C GLN A 131 7.93 1.82 -4.76
N VAL A 132 9.18 2.16 -5.09
CA VAL A 132 9.90 3.31 -4.55
C VAL A 132 10.19 4.25 -5.72
N PHE A 133 9.71 5.48 -5.63
CA PHE A 133 10.02 6.54 -6.59
C PHE A 133 11.04 7.49 -5.98
N CYS A 134 12.07 7.82 -6.74
CA CYS A 134 13.08 8.81 -6.37
C CYS A 134 13.05 9.93 -7.42
N LYS A 135 12.76 11.15 -6.99
CA LYS A 135 12.93 12.36 -7.80
C LYS A 135 14.12 13.13 -7.25
N ARG A 136 15.05 13.53 -8.12
CA ARG A 136 16.14 14.42 -7.71
C ARG A 136 15.60 15.85 -7.73
N VAL A 137 15.59 16.51 -6.57
CA VAL A 137 15.15 17.90 -6.48
C VAL A 137 16.35 18.77 -6.84
N SER A 138 16.22 19.53 -7.92
CA SER A 138 17.21 20.51 -8.35
C SER A 138 16.78 21.91 -7.90
N ASN A 139 17.74 22.77 -7.57
CA ASN A 139 17.49 24.20 -7.44
C ASN A 139 17.30 24.87 -8.82
N ASP A 140 16.93 26.14 -8.84
CA ASP A 140 16.78 26.94 -10.07
C ASP A 140 18.08 27.05 -10.90
N SER A 141 19.24 26.74 -10.30
CA SER A 141 20.54 26.66 -10.98
C SER A 141 20.92 25.24 -11.44
N GLY A 142 20.00 24.27 -11.34
CA GLY A 142 20.19 22.90 -11.83
C GLY A 142 21.00 21.97 -10.92
N GLN A 143 21.49 22.44 -9.76
CA GLN A 143 22.15 21.60 -8.76
C GLN A 143 21.15 20.78 -7.97
N ILE A 144 21.40 19.47 -7.86
CA ILE A 144 20.61 18.54 -7.05
C ILE A 144 20.83 18.87 -5.57
N ILE A 145 19.80 19.36 -4.89
CA ILE A 145 19.84 19.69 -3.45
C ILE A 145 19.70 18.42 -2.61
N ALA A 146 18.69 17.60 -2.92
CA ALA A 146 18.40 16.36 -2.21
C ALA A 146 17.49 15.43 -3.04
N PRO A 147 17.54 14.10 -2.82
CA PRO A 147 16.53 13.20 -3.34
C PRO A 147 15.21 13.34 -2.55
N SER A 148 14.10 13.34 -3.28
CA SER A 148 12.75 13.25 -2.73
C SER A 148 12.17 11.88 -3.04
N PHE A 149 11.76 11.16 -2.00
CA PHE A 149 11.17 9.84 -2.13
C PHE A 149 9.65 9.88 -2.05
N THR A 150 9.01 9.06 -2.85
CA THR A 150 7.58 8.72 -2.73
C THR A 150 7.46 7.20 -2.79
N LEU A 151 6.63 6.63 -1.94
CA LEU A 151 6.37 5.20 -1.94
C LEU A 151 5.01 4.92 -2.57
N GLU A 152 4.87 3.81 -3.28
CA GLU A 152 3.57 3.19 -3.52
C GLU A 152 3.37 2.10 -2.45
N LEU A 153 2.37 2.26 -1.60
CA LEU A 153 2.02 1.30 -0.56
C LEU A 153 0.74 0.56 -0.92
N THR A 154 0.67 -0.75 -0.66
CA THR A 154 -0.51 -1.57 -0.95
C THR A 154 -0.98 -2.38 0.26
N ASP A 155 -2.29 -2.52 0.42
CA ASP A 155 -2.90 -3.49 1.34
C ASP A 155 -3.16 -4.86 0.68
N GLY A 156 -2.68 -5.03 -0.56
CA GLY A 156 -2.89 -6.21 -1.40
C GLY A 156 -4.20 -6.18 -2.18
N TRP A 157 -5.04 -5.14 -2.04
CA TRP A 157 -6.26 -4.92 -2.84
C TRP A 157 -6.13 -3.69 -3.72
N TYR A 158 -5.66 -2.59 -3.14
CA TYR A 158 -5.38 -1.34 -3.84
C TYR A 158 -4.02 -0.81 -3.41
N SER A 159 -3.58 0.29 -4.01
CA SER A 159 -2.40 1.01 -3.56
C SER A 159 -2.70 2.47 -3.30
N ILE A 160 -1.84 3.13 -2.52
CA ILE A 160 -1.82 4.55 -2.22
C ILE A 160 -0.40 5.09 -2.29
N LEU A 161 -0.23 6.32 -2.80
CA LEU A 161 1.04 7.02 -2.69
C LEU A 161 1.28 7.41 -1.23
N ALA A 162 2.53 7.35 -0.80
CA ALA A 162 2.91 7.75 0.54
C ALA A 162 4.15 8.65 0.52
N ARG A 163 4.10 9.69 1.35
CA ARG A 163 5.20 10.63 1.57
C ARG A 163 5.90 10.25 2.89
N PRO A 164 7.13 9.73 2.82
CA PRO A 164 7.96 9.54 4.02
C PRO A 164 8.48 10.88 4.54
N ASP A 165 8.68 10.96 5.85
CA ASP A 165 9.49 12.03 6.46
C ASP A 165 10.99 11.87 6.16
N GLN A 166 11.81 12.80 6.66
CA GLN A 166 13.26 12.79 6.42
C GLN A 166 13.93 11.52 6.97
N PHE A 167 13.47 11.03 8.12
CA PHE A 167 14.04 9.82 8.73
C PHE A 167 13.72 8.58 7.90
N LEU A 168 12.47 8.40 7.47
CA LEU A 168 12.11 7.28 6.60
C LEU A 168 12.78 7.39 5.24
N SER A 169 12.99 8.61 4.73
CA SER A 169 13.74 8.86 3.49
C SER A 169 15.18 8.35 3.58
N SER A 170 15.89 8.63 4.68
CA SER A 170 17.25 8.08 4.86
C SER A 170 17.24 6.55 4.96
N LYS A 171 16.20 5.94 5.55
CA LYS A 171 16.05 4.47 5.58
C LYS A 171 15.74 3.86 4.21
N ILE A 172 15.18 4.63 3.27
CA ILE A 172 15.04 4.23 1.87
C ILE A 172 16.41 4.29 1.18
N GLU A 173 17.19 5.36 1.39
CA GLU A 173 18.54 5.51 0.84
C GLU A 173 19.50 4.41 1.32
N GLU A 174 19.42 4.05 2.60
CA GLU A 174 20.16 2.93 3.20
C GLU A 174 19.72 1.55 2.64
N GLY A 175 18.64 1.48 1.87
CA GLY A 175 18.09 0.25 1.30
C GLY A 175 17.30 -0.61 2.29
N LEU A 176 17.05 -0.12 3.51
CA LEU A 176 16.26 -0.83 4.52
C LEU A 176 14.77 -0.88 4.14
N LEU A 177 14.26 0.20 3.57
CA LEU A 177 12.89 0.30 3.05
C LEU A 177 12.91 0.14 1.52
N CYS A 178 12.59 -1.06 1.05
CA CYS A 178 12.63 -1.43 -0.37
C CYS A 178 11.36 -2.20 -0.81
N GLU A 179 11.18 -2.35 -2.13
CA GLU A 179 10.03 -3.08 -2.71
C GLU A 179 9.87 -4.47 -2.05
N GLY A 180 8.62 -4.81 -1.71
CA GLY A 180 8.25 -6.07 -1.05
C GLY A 180 8.35 -6.04 0.49
N ARG A 181 8.96 -5.02 1.09
CA ARG A 181 8.95 -4.85 2.56
C ARG A 181 7.54 -4.48 3.05
N LYS A 182 7.16 -5.05 4.19
CA LYS A 182 5.92 -4.70 4.88
C LYS A 182 6.21 -3.70 5.99
N LEU A 183 5.37 -2.68 6.09
CA LEU A 183 5.44 -1.62 7.07
C LEU A 183 4.23 -1.70 7.98
N LEU A 184 4.48 -1.70 9.28
CA LEU A 184 3.52 -1.39 10.30
C LEU A 184 3.44 0.13 10.43
N ILE A 185 2.29 0.71 10.16
CA ILE A 185 2.07 2.15 10.13
C ILE A 185 0.97 2.51 11.13
N SER A 186 1.19 3.57 11.90
CA SER A 186 0.25 4.15 12.86
C SER A 186 0.35 5.67 12.82
N HIS A 187 -0.76 6.37 13.07
CA HIS A 187 -0.83 7.83 13.07
C HIS A 187 -0.33 8.47 11.77
N ALA A 188 -0.66 7.85 10.64
CA ALA A 188 -0.45 8.44 9.34
C ALA A 188 -1.57 9.44 9.02
N ASP A 189 -1.23 10.51 8.31
CA ASP A 189 -2.18 11.51 7.87
C ASP A 189 -2.51 11.32 6.39
N LEU A 190 -3.80 11.34 6.05
CA LEU A 190 -4.25 11.33 4.67
C LEU A 190 -4.38 12.78 4.19
N CYS A 191 -3.59 13.16 3.20
CA CYS A 191 -3.66 14.47 2.56
C CYS A 191 -4.33 14.35 1.20
N GLY A 192 -5.29 15.23 0.88
CA GLY A 192 -5.99 15.22 -0.39
C GLY A 192 -7.17 14.24 -0.42
N GLY A 193 -8.03 14.37 -1.44
CA GLY A 193 -9.29 13.63 -1.52
C GLY A 193 -10.18 13.84 -0.28
N GLU A 194 -10.49 15.10 0.06
CA GLU A 194 -11.27 15.44 1.26
C GLU A 194 -12.69 14.89 1.23
N ASP A 195 -13.32 14.83 0.05
CA ASP A 195 -14.66 14.26 -0.14
C ASP A 195 -14.68 12.72 -0.21
N GLY A 196 -13.51 12.09 -0.09
CA GLY A 196 -13.32 10.67 -0.33
C GLY A 196 -13.29 10.33 -1.82
N VAL A 197 -12.57 9.26 -2.17
CA VAL A 197 -12.37 8.85 -3.57
C VAL A 197 -12.32 7.33 -3.68
N ASP A 198 -12.85 6.75 -4.76
CA ASP A 198 -12.64 5.35 -5.06
C ASP A 198 -11.27 5.14 -5.75
N PRO A 199 -10.47 4.15 -5.32
CA PRO A 199 -9.16 3.89 -5.93
C PRO A 199 -9.20 3.50 -7.42
N LEU A 200 -10.37 3.23 -8.01
CA LEU A 200 -10.53 2.93 -9.44
C LEU A 200 -11.09 4.09 -10.26
N ASP A 201 -11.51 5.19 -9.62
CA ASP A 201 -12.07 6.36 -10.29
C ASP A 201 -10.99 7.15 -11.03
N SER A 202 -11.40 7.92 -12.04
CA SER A 202 -10.51 8.85 -12.76
C SER A 202 -9.88 9.88 -11.82
N ASP A 203 -10.59 10.26 -10.77
CA ASP A 203 -10.17 11.25 -9.78
C ASP A 203 -9.11 10.69 -8.82
N TYR A 204 -8.77 9.41 -8.95
CA TYR A 204 -7.61 8.85 -8.27
C TYR A 204 -6.31 8.99 -9.08
N GLU A 205 -6.43 9.18 -10.39
CA GLU A 205 -5.27 9.32 -11.27
C GLU A 205 -4.70 10.75 -11.20
N PRO A 206 -3.37 10.91 -11.20
CA PRO A 206 -2.74 12.23 -11.19
C PRO A 206 -3.07 12.99 -12.48
N GLY A 207 -3.77 14.11 -12.32
CA GLY A 207 -4.19 15.01 -13.40
C GLY A 207 -4.11 16.49 -13.00
N PRO A 208 -4.16 17.42 -13.97
CA PRO A 208 -4.11 18.84 -13.69
C PRO A 208 -5.32 19.26 -12.82
N GLY A 209 -5.04 19.84 -11.65
CA GLY A 209 -6.07 20.30 -10.70
C GLY A 209 -6.55 19.27 -9.69
N ASN A 210 -6.12 18.01 -9.79
CA ASN A 210 -6.56 16.95 -8.89
C ASN A 210 -5.59 16.74 -7.71
N ASN A 211 -6.09 16.84 -6.48
CA ASN A 211 -5.30 16.60 -5.27
C ASN A 211 -5.32 15.11 -4.91
N VAL A 212 -4.49 14.34 -5.62
CA VAL A 212 -4.38 12.88 -5.44
C VAL A 212 -4.11 12.56 -3.96
N PRO A 213 -4.93 11.70 -3.33
CA PRO A 213 -4.75 11.36 -1.94
C PRO A 213 -3.39 10.71 -1.71
N CYS A 214 -2.68 11.20 -0.70
CA CYS A 214 -1.35 10.73 -0.34
C CYS A 214 -1.28 10.50 1.17
N LEU A 215 -0.68 9.39 1.57
CA LEU A 215 -0.47 9.04 2.97
C LEU A 215 0.86 9.60 3.47
N CYS A 216 0.82 10.58 4.37
CA CYS A 216 2.01 11.04 5.08
C CYS A 216 2.34 10.04 6.20
N ILE A 217 3.54 9.44 6.12
CA ILE A 217 4.02 8.45 7.09
C ILE A 217 5.26 8.97 7.80
N TYR A 218 5.37 8.63 9.09
CA TYR A 218 6.37 9.21 9.98
C TYR A 218 7.20 8.13 10.68
N GLY A 219 8.47 8.44 10.98
CA GLY A 219 9.44 7.54 11.59
C GLY A 219 9.01 7.00 12.96
N ASN A 220 8.43 7.86 13.81
CA ASN A 220 7.92 7.45 15.12
C ASN A 220 6.67 6.57 15.00
N GLY A 221 5.91 6.72 13.91
CA GLY A 221 4.69 5.96 13.60
C GLY A 221 4.90 4.71 12.74
N THR A 222 6.13 4.40 12.31
CA THR A 222 6.40 3.34 11.30
C THR A 222 7.44 2.33 11.77
N ARG A 223 7.18 1.03 11.58
CA ARG A 223 8.15 -0.05 11.82
C ARG A 223 8.13 -1.07 10.67
N ILE A 224 9.21 -1.82 10.49
CA ILE A 224 9.21 -2.96 9.56
C ILE A 224 8.37 -4.09 10.18
N ALA A 225 7.37 -4.56 9.45
CA ALA A 225 6.54 -5.70 9.83
C ALA A 225 7.17 -7.01 9.37
N HIS A 226 6.90 -8.09 10.09
CA HIS A 226 7.33 -9.43 9.70
C HIS A 226 6.74 -9.83 8.33
N TRP A 227 7.51 -10.56 7.52
CA TRP A 227 7.12 -10.88 6.13
C TRP A 227 5.80 -11.69 6.05
N ARG A 228 5.48 -12.49 7.09
CA ARG A 228 4.22 -13.25 7.18
C ARG A 228 3.02 -12.44 7.66
N SER A 229 3.22 -11.21 8.14
CA SER A 229 2.13 -10.41 8.67
C SER A 229 1.06 -10.15 7.61
N LYS A 230 -0.21 -10.26 8.02
CA LYS A 230 -1.36 -10.00 7.14
C LYS A 230 -1.44 -8.50 6.83
N LEU A 231 -1.67 -8.16 5.57
CA LEU A 231 -1.89 -6.77 5.15
C LEU A 231 -3.27 -6.27 5.58
N GLY A 232 -3.37 -4.96 5.77
CA GLY A 232 -4.58 -4.25 6.20
C GLY A 232 -4.57 -3.88 7.67
N PHE A 233 -5.74 -3.46 8.19
CA PHE A 233 -5.89 -3.09 9.59
C PHE A 233 -5.50 -4.21 10.55
N ILE A 234 -4.84 -3.83 11.64
CA ILE A 234 -4.57 -4.77 12.74
C ILE A 234 -5.81 -4.86 13.62
N LEU A 235 -6.35 -6.07 13.72
CA LEU A 235 -7.43 -6.39 14.63
C LEU A 235 -6.85 -6.74 15.99
N THR A 236 -6.96 -5.82 16.95
CA THR A 236 -6.57 -6.11 18.33
C THR A 236 -7.71 -6.86 19.00
N LYS A 237 -7.46 -8.10 19.42
CA LYS A 237 -8.48 -9.03 19.94
C LYS A 237 -8.88 -8.81 21.40
N HIS A 238 -8.16 -7.96 22.14
CA HIS A 238 -8.46 -7.69 23.55
C HIS A 238 -9.38 -6.48 23.66
N GLU A 239 -10.59 -6.69 24.18
CA GLU A 239 -11.66 -5.69 24.24
C GLU A 239 -11.47 -4.62 25.32
N GLU A 240 -10.65 -4.88 26.33
CA GLU A 240 -10.60 -4.06 27.55
C GLU A 240 -9.85 -2.72 27.40
N SER A 241 -9.22 -2.45 26.25
CA SER A 241 -8.66 -1.12 25.96
C SER A 241 -8.44 -0.88 24.47
N LYS A 242 -9.53 -0.94 23.68
CA LYS A 242 -9.52 -0.75 22.21
C LYS A 242 -8.80 0.52 21.73
N GLU A 243 -8.70 1.56 22.55
CA GLU A 243 -7.96 2.79 22.21
C GLU A 243 -6.47 2.71 22.53
N MET A 244 -6.07 2.01 23.60
CA MET A 244 -4.67 1.98 24.06
C MET A 244 -3.82 0.93 23.35
N THR A 245 -4.44 -0.12 22.79
CA THR A 245 -3.75 -1.21 22.08
C THR A 245 -3.63 -0.99 20.57
N ASN A 246 -4.34 -0.01 20.01
CA ASN A 246 -4.34 0.29 18.57
C ASN A 246 -3.31 1.37 18.15
N SER A 247 -2.38 1.71 19.05
CA SER A 247 -1.31 2.69 18.81
C SER A 247 0.07 2.05 18.92
N LEU A 248 0.98 2.46 18.03
CA LEU A 248 2.32 1.90 18.00
C LEU A 248 3.09 2.35 19.24
N LYS A 249 3.49 1.41 20.09
CA LYS A 249 4.24 1.71 21.29
C LYS A 249 5.72 1.97 20.95
N VAL A 250 6.21 3.13 21.35
CA VAL A 250 7.64 3.42 21.45
C VAL A 250 8.09 3.00 22.85
N GLU A 251 9.05 2.08 22.92
CA GLU A 251 9.46 1.45 24.18
C GLU A 251 10.33 2.37 25.05
N ARG A 252 11.17 3.21 24.44
CA ARG A 252 12.13 4.05 25.16
C ARG A 252 12.17 5.44 24.58
N ILE A 253 12.34 6.45 25.42
CA ILE A 253 12.48 7.86 25.00
C ILE A 253 13.63 8.02 23.98
N LYS A 254 14.74 7.29 24.17
CA LYS A 254 15.88 7.33 23.26
C LYS A 254 15.61 6.79 21.85
N ASP A 255 14.51 6.06 21.66
CA ASP A 255 14.09 5.54 20.36
C ASP A 255 13.16 6.52 19.62
N ILE A 256 12.82 7.66 20.24
CA ILE A 256 12.08 8.75 19.59
C ILE A 256 13.00 9.46 18.63
N VAL A 257 12.56 9.57 17.38
CA VAL A 257 13.28 10.27 16.31
C VAL A 257 12.84 11.74 16.29
N PRO A 258 13.75 12.71 16.49
CA PRO A 258 13.46 14.12 16.29
C PRO A 258 13.03 14.39 14.84
N GLY A 259 11.94 15.14 14.66
CA GLY A 259 11.35 15.37 13.33
C GLY A 259 10.63 14.15 12.74
N GLY A 260 10.59 13.02 13.44
CA GLY A 260 9.97 11.77 13.00
C GLY A 260 8.44 11.72 13.18
N GLY A 261 7.76 12.86 13.15
CA GLY A 261 6.33 13.02 13.48
C GLY A 261 5.98 12.69 14.93
N ASN A 262 4.67 12.69 15.22
CA ASN A 262 4.15 12.42 16.56
C ASN A 262 4.48 11.00 17.04
N VAL A 263 4.72 10.85 18.34
CA VAL A 263 4.88 9.55 19.00
C VAL A 263 3.49 8.98 19.30
N PRO A 264 3.06 7.87 18.67
CA PRO A 264 1.70 7.35 18.84
C PRO A 264 1.37 6.94 20.27
N ARG A 265 2.34 6.33 20.97
CA ARG A 265 2.21 5.91 22.36
C ARG A 265 3.58 5.71 22.98
N ILE A 266 3.76 6.19 24.20
CA ILE A 266 4.89 5.89 25.06
C ILE A 266 4.40 5.74 26.50
N VAL A 267 5.02 4.84 27.27
CA VAL A 267 4.72 4.67 28.70
C VAL A 267 5.86 5.27 29.49
N LEU A 268 5.55 6.22 30.37
CA LEU A 268 6.52 6.98 31.14
C LEU A 268 6.18 6.91 32.63
N SER A 269 7.22 6.96 33.46
CA SER A 269 7.09 7.21 34.90
C SER A 269 7.37 8.70 35.16
N ILE A 270 6.45 9.40 35.81
CA ILE A 270 6.67 10.79 36.22
C ILE A 270 7.74 10.78 37.32
N ARG A 271 8.86 11.47 37.09
CA ARG A 271 9.95 11.59 38.08
C ARG A 271 9.80 12.82 38.94
N GLU A 272 9.43 13.94 38.33
CA GLU A 272 9.31 15.23 38.98
C GLU A 272 8.14 15.99 38.37
N ARG A 273 7.47 16.82 39.17
CA ARG A 273 6.41 17.71 38.73
C ARG A 273 6.82 19.14 39.05
N SER A 274 7.07 19.94 38.02
CA SER A 274 7.42 21.35 38.14
C SER A 274 6.18 22.22 38.43
N PRO A 275 6.35 23.42 39.04
CA PRO A 275 5.24 24.36 39.25
C PRO A 275 4.70 24.88 37.92
N LEU A 276 3.47 25.40 37.94
CA LEU A 276 2.83 26.00 36.78
C LEU A 276 3.64 27.22 36.31
N GLN A 277 3.91 27.30 35.01
CA GLN A 277 4.55 28.43 34.36
C GLN A 277 3.57 29.10 33.39
N PHE A 278 3.68 30.42 33.26
CA PHE A 278 2.92 31.21 32.29
C PHE A 278 3.90 31.66 31.21
N LEU A 279 3.56 31.39 29.94
CA LEU A 279 4.33 31.81 28.78
C LEU A 279 3.63 32.99 28.11
N GLU A 280 4.32 34.12 27.97
CA GLU A 280 3.84 35.29 27.23
C GLU A 280 4.43 35.28 25.82
N THR A 281 3.57 35.20 24.81
CA THR A 281 4.00 35.39 23.42
C THR A 281 4.01 36.88 23.11
N SER A 282 5.21 37.44 22.99
CA SER A 282 5.41 38.85 22.67
C SER A 282 4.97 39.15 21.23
N GLN A 283 4.72 40.43 20.92
CA GLN A 283 4.27 40.85 19.58
C GLN A 283 5.29 40.56 18.47
N ASP A 284 6.56 40.36 18.83
CA ASP A 284 7.65 39.96 17.94
C ASP A 284 7.72 38.43 17.71
N GLY A 285 6.80 37.67 18.30
CA GLY A 285 6.74 36.20 18.21
C GLY A 285 7.71 35.48 19.14
N SER A 286 8.47 36.21 19.98
CA SER A 286 9.28 35.59 21.03
C SER A 286 8.39 35.09 22.16
N VAL A 287 8.75 33.94 22.74
CA VAL A 287 8.02 33.36 23.88
C VAL A 287 8.87 33.54 25.13
N ARG A 288 8.35 34.27 26.12
CA ARG A 288 9.00 34.52 27.42
C ARG A 288 8.28 33.77 28.54
#